data_AF-A0A831PQP3-F1
#
_entry.id   AF-A0A831PQP3-F1
#
_cell.length_a   1.000
_cell.length_b   1.000
_cell.length_c   1.000
_cell.angle_alpha   90.00
_cell.angle_beta   90.00
_cell.angle_gamma   90.00
#
_symmetry.space_group_name_H-M   'P 1'
#
loop_
_entity.id
_entity.type
_entity.pdbx_description
1 polymer ?
#
loop_
_entity_poly.entity_id
_entity_poly.type
_entity_poly.pdbx_seq_one_letter_code
_entity_poly.pdbx_strand_id
1 'polypeptide(L)'
;MKYSEAAGGHRASVFVPVELQERGFLKNPIFRELNRRAFVRAHGGIRLAQPWIRWQGFAAYLDCIAYADRAARALPTGRGLTLSHVTPGRLYSVSSVFLAEALADNLAVWLCVALPLPVGGEDRRFHAARFQEELVRKFPEARSALEQHAAFLAEMESYRQAWAHTMAGGALPFSDLGASADVDEPSMMLGVPADLSWDTGGGGLGVGPAPFPLGEFTARVFEGAAGFFLTWLRFALDHVHAAGKGAAS
;
A
#
# COMPACT_ATOMS: atom_id res chain seq x y z
N MET A 1 -32.70 14.53 16.02
CA MET A 1 -31.75 13.59 16.65
C MET A 1 -30.61 14.42 17.24
N LYS A 2 -30.57 14.56 18.57
CA LYS A 2 -29.55 15.37 19.27
C LYS A 2 -28.29 14.53 19.43
N TYR A 3 -27.16 15.00 18.93
CA TYR A 3 -25.86 14.41 19.27
C TYR A 3 -25.55 14.74 20.73
N SER A 4 -25.60 13.71 21.57
CA SER A 4 -25.17 13.75 22.96
C SER A 4 -23.65 13.87 23.02
N GLU A 5 -23.16 15.04 23.40
CA GLU A 5 -21.82 15.22 23.97
C GLU A 5 -21.80 14.64 25.39
N ALA A 6 -21.41 13.38 25.54
CA ALA A 6 -20.86 12.83 26.79
C ALA A 6 -20.22 11.46 26.53
N ALA A 7 -19.00 11.30 27.04
CA ALA A 7 -18.10 10.14 27.03
C ALA A 7 -17.02 10.16 25.93
N GLY A 8 -15.75 10.22 26.37
CA GLY A 8 -14.53 10.21 25.57
C GLY A 8 -14.27 8.90 24.83
N GLY A 9 -15.16 8.53 23.90
CA GLY A 9 -14.97 7.44 22.97
C GLY A 9 -14.11 7.90 21.78
N HIS A 10 -13.16 7.06 21.36
CA HIS A 10 -12.46 7.20 20.10
C HIS A 10 -13.48 7.47 18.98
N ARG A 11 -13.55 8.71 18.48
CA ARG A 11 -14.37 9.01 17.32
C ARG A 11 -13.76 8.26 16.14
N ALA A 12 -14.41 7.19 15.71
CA ALA A 12 -14.08 6.50 14.48
C ALA A 12 -13.95 7.55 13.35
N SER A 13 -12.75 7.67 12.80
CA SER A 13 -12.46 8.59 11.71
C SER A 13 -12.72 7.87 10.40
N VAL A 14 -13.53 8.46 9.52
CA VAL A 14 -13.86 7.86 8.21
C VAL A 14 -12.60 7.62 7.35
N PHE A 15 -11.53 8.39 7.58
CA PHE A 15 -10.25 8.27 6.86
C PHE A 15 -9.16 7.51 7.62
N VAL A 16 -9.43 7.05 8.85
CA VAL A 16 -8.47 6.28 9.65
C VAL A 16 -9.22 5.07 10.20
N PRO A 17 -9.24 3.94 9.45
CA PRO A 17 -9.90 2.71 9.90
C PRO A 17 -9.09 2.03 11.02
N VAL A 18 -9.62 0.93 11.56
CA VAL A 18 -9.29 0.41 12.90
C VAL A 18 -7.80 0.14 13.08
N GLU A 19 -7.16 -0.59 12.16
CA GLU A 19 -5.75 -0.98 12.28
C GLU A 19 -4.84 0.26 12.20
N LEU A 20 -5.20 1.25 11.37
CA LEU A 20 -4.48 2.54 11.35
C LEU A 20 -4.68 3.34 12.64
N GLN A 21 -5.84 3.26 13.29
CA GLN A 21 -6.06 3.91 14.59
C GLN A 21 -5.14 3.30 15.65
N GLU A 22 -5.03 1.96 15.70
CA GLU A 22 -4.14 1.24 16.62
C GLU A 22 -2.68 1.64 16.40
N ARG A 23 -2.29 1.91 15.16
CA ARG A 23 -0.95 2.42 14.79
C ARG A 23 -0.78 3.94 14.95
N GLY A 24 -1.75 4.62 15.57
CA GLY A 24 -1.64 6.01 15.97
C GLY A 24 -1.90 7.04 14.86
N PHE A 25 -2.43 6.65 13.69
CA PHE A 25 -2.68 7.56 12.58
C PHE A 25 -3.67 8.68 12.92
N LEU A 26 -4.59 8.46 13.88
CA LEU A 26 -5.49 9.51 14.38
C LEU A 26 -4.76 10.72 14.95
N LYS A 27 -3.53 10.54 15.43
CA LYS A 27 -2.70 11.62 16.00
C LYS A 27 -2.05 12.46 14.90
N ASN A 28 -2.01 11.98 13.65
CA ASN A 28 -1.40 12.72 12.55
C ASN A 28 -2.33 13.88 12.10
N PRO A 29 -1.87 15.15 12.17
CA PRO A 29 -2.69 16.30 11.84
C PRO A 29 -3.18 16.33 10.39
N ILE A 30 -2.53 15.59 9.48
CA ILE A 30 -2.93 15.49 8.07
C ILE A 30 -4.37 15.01 7.90
N PHE A 31 -4.83 14.10 8.75
CA PHE A 31 -6.21 13.59 8.71
C PHE A 31 -7.22 14.62 9.21
N ARG A 32 -6.83 15.53 10.10
CA ARG A 32 -7.68 16.66 10.48
C ARG A 32 -7.88 17.60 9.30
N GLU A 33 -6.84 17.83 8.52
CA GLU A 33 -6.95 18.64 7.30
C GLU A 33 -7.81 17.93 6.24
N LEU A 34 -7.57 16.65 5.97
CA LEU A 34 -8.39 15.85 5.05
C LEU A 34 -9.87 15.85 5.45
N ASN A 35 -10.18 15.69 6.74
CA ASN A 35 -11.55 15.78 7.25
C ASN A 35 -12.19 17.13 6.93
N ARG A 36 -11.48 18.25 7.10
CA ARG A 36 -12.01 19.59 6.78
C ARG A 36 -12.34 19.75 5.29
N ARG A 37 -11.59 19.10 4.41
CA ARG A 37 -11.83 19.17 2.96
C ARG A 37 -12.92 18.22 2.49
N ALA A 38 -13.01 17.05 3.11
CA ALA A 38 -13.98 16.03 2.75
C ALA A 38 -15.37 16.27 3.36
N PHE A 39 -15.48 16.92 4.51
CA PHE A 39 -16.77 17.17 5.17
C PHE A 39 -17.17 18.63 5.03
N VAL A 40 -18.14 18.92 4.16
CA VAL A 40 -18.64 20.27 3.90
C VAL A 40 -20.04 20.43 4.49
N ARG A 41 -20.31 21.55 5.16
CA ARG A 41 -21.65 21.88 5.66
C ARG A 41 -22.59 22.17 4.47
N ALA A 42 -23.74 21.52 4.46
CA ALA A 42 -24.80 21.71 3.48
C ALA A 42 -26.15 21.94 4.18
N HIS A 43 -27.16 22.42 3.45
CA HIS A 43 -28.51 22.56 4.01
C HIS A 43 -29.02 21.18 4.43
N GLY A 44 -29.31 21.01 5.72
CA GLY A 44 -29.79 19.74 6.28
C GLY A 44 -28.72 18.77 6.81
N GLY A 45 -27.42 19.10 6.75
CA GLY A 45 -26.39 18.25 7.37
C GLY A 45 -24.96 18.41 6.84
N ILE A 46 -24.19 17.34 6.97
CA ILE A 46 -22.81 17.25 6.47
C ILE A 46 -22.82 16.46 5.16
N ARG A 47 -22.18 17.00 4.11
CA ARG A 47 -22.00 16.34 2.82
C ARG A 47 -20.54 15.95 2.61
N LEU A 48 -20.33 14.76 2.06
CA LEU A 48 -19.01 14.28 1.62
C LEU A 48 -18.63 14.94 0.28
N ALA A 49 -17.47 15.58 0.23
CA ALA A 49 -17.00 16.33 -0.92
C ALA A 49 -16.02 15.51 -1.77
N GLN A 50 -16.22 15.60 -3.09
CA GLN A 50 -15.23 15.16 -4.08
C GLN A 50 -14.15 16.24 -4.25
N PRO A 51 -12.91 15.86 -4.62
CA PRO A 51 -12.43 14.50 -4.84
C PRO A 51 -12.00 13.77 -3.55
N TRP A 52 -12.12 14.43 -2.38
CA TRP A 52 -11.49 14.03 -1.12
C TRP A 52 -12.05 12.76 -0.49
N ILE A 53 -13.34 12.47 -0.65
CA ILE A 53 -13.92 11.25 -0.07
C ILE A 53 -13.28 9.95 -0.58
N ARG A 54 -12.64 9.98 -1.76
CA ARG A 54 -11.93 8.81 -2.32
C ARG A 54 -10.76 8.34 -1.46
N TRP A 55 -10.20 9.23 -0.63
CA TRP A 55 -9.13 8.89 0.32
C TRP A 55 -9.55 7.87 1.38
N GLN A 56 -10.86 7.66 1.60
CA GLN A 56 -11.35 6.56 2.43
C GLN A 56 -10.95 5.19 1.83
N GLY A 57 -11.04 5.04 0.50
CA GLY A 57 -10.66 3.81 -0.18
C GLY A 57 -9.16 3.54 -0.10
N PHE A 58 -8.34 4.58 -0.27
CA PHE A 58 -6.89 4.48 -0.10
C PHE A 58 -6.51 4.09 1.34
N ALA A 59 -7.16 4.70 2.33
CA ALA A 59 -6.96 4.33 3.73
C ALA A 59 -7.38 2.88 4.02
N ALA A 60 -8.41 2.36 3.34
CA ALA A 60 -8.82 0.97 3.48
C ALA A 60 -7.79 -0.03 2.92
N TYR A 61 -7.13 0.27 1.79
CA TYR A 61 -6.01 -0.55 1.31
C TYR A 61 -4.89 -0.60 2.35
N LEU A 62 -4.49 0.56 2.88
CA LEU A 62 -3.44 0.64 3.89
C LEU A 62 -3.82 -0.06 5.20
N ASP A 63 -5.10 0.00 5.61
CA ASP A 63 -5.63 -0.70 6.77
C ASP A 63 -5.57 -2.23 6.61
N CYS A 64 -5.88 -2.74 5.41
CA CYS A 64 -5.73 -4.17 5.11
C CYS A 64 -4.27 -4.62 5.15
N ILE A 65 -3.32 -3.80 4.69
CA ILE A 65 -1.87 -4.08 4.83
C ILE A 65 -1.47 -4.07 6.32
N ALA A 66 -1.98 -3.12 7.10
CA ALA A 66 -1.75 -3.04 8.54
C ALA A 66 -2.29 -4.28 9.29
N TYR A 67 -3.47 -4.75 8.89
CA TYR A 67 -4.06 -6.00 9.39
C TYR A 67 -3.16 -7.19 9.07
N ALA A 68 -2.73 -7.33 7.82
CA ALA A 68 -1.89 -8.43 7.37
C ALA A 68 -0.56 -8.47 8.14
N ASP A 69 0.06 -7.32 8.38
CA ASP A 69 1.26 -7.22 9.20
C ASP A 69 1.03 -7.63 10.66
N ARG A 70 -0.07 -7.16 11.29
CA ARG A 70 -0.40 -7.57 12.66
C ARG A 70 -0.66 -9.07 12.74
N ALA A 71 -1.42 -9.62 11.79
CA ALA A 71 -1.76 -11.03 11.73
C ALA A 71 -0.52 -11.91 11.48
N ALA A 72 0.38 -11.48 10.59
CA ALA A 72 1.64 -12.16 10.33
C ALA A 72 2.54 -12.22 11.57
N ARG A 73 2.64 -11.11 12.33
CA ARG A 73 3.41 -11.05 13.58
C ARG A 73 2.82 -11.88 14.71
N ALA A 74 1.53 -12.20 14.64
CA ALA A 74 0.85 -13.05 15.61
C ALA A 74 1.05 -14.55 15.32
N LEU A 75 1.62 -14.92 14.16
CA LEU A 75 1.93 -16.31 13.86
C LEU A 75 3.09 -16.81 14.75
N PRO A 76 3.06 -18.08 15.17
CA PRO A 76 4.16 -18.67 15.92
C PRO A 76 5.42 -18.74 15.06
N THR A 77 6.59 -18.61 15.69
CA THR A 77 7.89 -18.66 15.03
C THR A 77 8.68 -19.92 15.44
N GLY A 78 9.68 -20.28 14.63
CA GLY A 78 10.55 -21.44 14.89
C GLY A 78 9.78 -22.75 15.03
N ARG A 79 10.10 -23.53 16.08
CA ARG A 79 9.51 -24.86 16.32
C ARG A 79 8.00 -24.85 16.61
N GLY A 80 7.41 -23.69 16.91
CA GLY A 80 5.96 -23.55 17.11
C GLY A 80 5.18 -23.40 15.80
N LEU A 81 5.88 -23.18 14.68
CA LEU A 81 5.26 -23.04 13.37
C LEU A 81 4.93 -24.42 12.81
N THR A 82 3.74 -24.53 12.21
CA THR A 82 3.22 -25.78 11.63
C THR A 82 2.62 -25.51 10.25
N LEU A 83 2.35 -26.55 9.47
CA LEU A 83 1.76 -26.43 8.13
C LEU A 83 0.42 -25.68 8.12
N SER A 84 -0.36 -25.73 9.20
CA SER A 84 -1.63 -24.98 9.29
C SER A 84 -1.42 -23.45 9.30
N HIS A 85 -0.22 -22.98 9.61
CA HIS A 85 0.14 -21.56 9.62
C HIS A 85 0.72 -21.10 8.27
N VAL A 86 1.15 -22.02 7.41
CA VAL A 86 1.79 -21.70 6.13
C VAL A 86 0.81 -21.00 5.18
N THR A 87 -0.38 -21.54 5.00
CA THR A 87 -1.38 -20.95 4.08
C THR A 87 -1.81 -19.54 4.52
N PRO A 88 -2.19 -19.29 5.80
CA PRO A 88 -2.45 -17.93 6.27
C PRO A 88 -1.27 -16.99 6.08
N GLY A 89 -0.05 -17.42 6.43
CA GLY A 89 1.13 -16.56 6.30
C GLY A 89 1.45 -16.18 4.85
N ARG A 90 1.34 -17.13 3.90
CA ARG A 90 1.47 -16.83 2.47
C ARG A 90 0.40 -15.85 2.00
N LEU A 91 -0.85 -16.02 2.45
CA LEU A 91 -1.94 -15.08 2.14
C LEU A 91 -1.63 -13.67 2.65
N TYR A 92 -1.13 -13.51 3.87
CA TYR A 92 -0.78 -12.19 4.41
C TYR A 92 0.38 -11.54 3.64
N SER A 93 1.38 -12.31 3.25
CA SER A 93 2.49 -11.84 2.41
C SER A 93 2.00 -11.35 1.05
N VAL A 94 1.36 -12.23 0.27
CA VAL A 94 0.92 -11.88 -1.09
C VAL A 94 -0.10 -10.75 -1.07
N SER A 95 -1.04 -10.78 -0.13
CA SER A 95 -2.07 -9.73 -0.04
C SER A 95 -1.44 -8.37 0.24
N SER A 96 -0.44 -8.29 1.13
CA SER A 96 0.22 -7.02 1.46
C SER A 96 0.84 -6.37 0.22
N VAL A 97 1.50 -7.16 -0.63
CA VAL A 97 2.11 -6.69 -1.89
C VAL A 97 1.05 -6.19 -2.86
N PHE A 98 0.04 -7.03 -3.16
CA PHE A 98 -1.00 -6.67 -4.13
C PHE A 98 -1.86 -5.48 -3.65
N LEU A 99 -2.08 -5.34 -2.35
CA LEU A 99 -2.78 -4.18 -1.78
C LEU A 99 -1.93 -2.92 -1.83
N ALA A 100 -0.61 -3.01 -1.65
CA ALA A 100 0.30 -1.87 -1.79
C ALA A 100 0.35 -1.36 -3.24
N GLU A 101 0.41 -2.28 -4.21
CA GLU A 101 0.33 -1.96 -5.64
C GLU A 101 -1.04 -1.37 -6.00
N ALA A 102 -2.13 -1.99 -5.55
CA ALA A 102 -3.48 -1.46 -5.77
C ALA A 102 -3.65 -0.06 -5.16
N LEU A 103 -3.05 0.22 -4.00
CA LEU A 103 -3.03 1.55 -3.41
C LEU A 103 -2.33 2.56 -4.33
N ALA A 104 -1.14 2.22 -4.83
CA ALA A 104 -0.37 3.08 -5.73
C ALA A 104 -1.12 3.34 -7.05
N ASP A 105 -1.61 2.29 -7.71
CA ASP A 105 -2.32 2.39 -8.99
C ASP A 105 -3.59 3.22 -8.87
N ASN A 106 -4.43 2.96 -7.85
CA ASN A 106 -5.66 3.71 -7.67
C ASN A 106 -5.39 5.18 -7.31
N LEU A 107 -4.28 5.47 -6.62
CA LEU A 107 -3.87 6.83 -6.33
C LEU A 107 -3.36 7.55 -7.58
N ALA A 108 -2.62 6.87 -8.46
CA ALA A 108 -2.20 7.43 -9.76
C ALA A 108 -3.42 7.76 -10.64
N VAL A 109 -4.39 6.85 -10.74
CA VAL A 109 -5.67 7.10 -11.44
C VAL A 109 -6.38 8.30 -10.86
N TRP A 110 -6.45 8.41 -9.53
CA TRP A 110 -7.08 9.56 -8.87
C TRP A 110 -6.33 10.86 -9.13
N LEU A 111 -5.00 10.87 -9.08
CA LEU A 111 -4.18 12.05 -9.41
C LEU A 111 -4.41 12.50 -10.85
N CYS A 112 -4.50 11.57 -11.82
CA CYS A 112 -4.82 11.92 -13.20
C CYS A 112 -6.16 12.66 -13.33
N VAL A 113 -7.16 12.29 -12.52
CA VAL A 113 -8.48 12.94 -12.53
C VAL A 113 -8.48 14.25 -11.73
N ALA A 114 -7.88 14.25 -10.54
CA ALA A 114 -7.88 15.38 -9.61
C ALA A 114 -6.98 16.52 -10.08
N LEU A 115 -5.88 16.21 -10.77
CA LEU A 115 -4.91 17.16 -11.31
C LEU A 115 -4.98 17.29 -12.84
N PRO A 116 -6.17 17.10 -13.44
CA PRO A 116 -6.40 16.75 -14.86
C PRO A 116 -5.11 16.55 -15.69
N LEU A 117 -4.47 15.39 -15.54
CA LEU A 117 -3.26 15.01 -16.27
C LEU A 117 -3.64 14.32 -17.59
N PRO A 118 -3.01 14.63 -18.73
CA PRO A 118 -3.33 14.05 -20.04
C PRO A 118 -2.75 12.64 -20.21
N VAL A 119 -3.05 11.76 -19.26
CA VAL A 119 -2.56 10.38 -19.18
C VAL A 119 -3.77 9.43 -19.27
N GLY A 120 -3.70 8.46 -20.18
CA GLY A 120 -4.79 7.52 -20.48
C GLY A 120 -4.39 6.08 -20.27
N GLY A 121 -5.40 5.21 -20.08
CA GLY A 121 -5.21 3.75 -20.08
C GLY A 121 -4.18 3.24 -19.08
N GLU A 122 -3.32 2.34 -19.55
CA GLU A 122 -2.28 1.65 -18.77
C GLU A 122 -1.16 2.56 -18.28
N ASP A 123 -1.06 3.79 -18.77
CA ASP A 123 -0.06 4.75 -18.30
C ASP A 123 -0.44 5.36 -16.94
N ARG A 124 -1.65 5.12 -16.40
CA ARG A 124 -2.12 5.70 -15.13
C ARG A 124 -1.59 4.95 -13.90
N ARG A 125 -0.28 4.81 -13.79
CA ARG A 125 0.42 4.13 -12.69
C ARG A 125 1.73 4.82 -12.38
N PHE A 126 2.18 4.71 -11.14
CA PHE A 126 3.43 5.36 -10.71
C PHE A 126 4.67 4.87 -11.47
N HIS A 127 4.67 3.63 -11.95
CA HIS A 127 5.76 3.08 -12.76
C HIS A 127 5.84 3.62 -14.19
N ALA A 128 4.77 4.22 -14.72
CA ALA A 128 4.76 4.67 -16.10
C ALA A 128 5.54 5.98 -16.25
N ALA A 129 6.56 5.99 -17.11
CA ALA A 129 7.37 7.16 -17.40
C ALA A 129 6.50 8.37 -17.79
N ARG A 130 5.52 8.16 -18.67
CA ARG A 130 4.58 9.19 -19.10
C ARG A 130 3.80 9.83 -17.95
N PHE A 131 3.37 9.04 -16.96
CA PHE A 131 2.68 9.57 -15.79
C PHE A 131 3.61 10.44 -14.94
N GLN A 132 4.83 9.95 -14.67
CA GLN A 132 5.83 10.69 -13.90
C GLN A 132 6.22 12.00 -14.59
N GLU A 133 6.48 11.96 -15.89
CA GLU A 133 6.83 13.12 -16.71
C GLU A 133 5.73 14.17 -16.69
N GLU A 134 4.48 13.78 -16.95
CA GLU A 134 3.34 14.71 -16.96
C GLU A 134 3.04 15.29 -15.57
N LEU A 135 3.18 14.48 -14.52
CA LEU A 135 3.00 14.93 -13.15
C LEU A 135 4.07 15.97 -12.77
N VAL A 136 5.35 15.69 -13.04
CA VAL A 136 6.46 16.60 -12.73
C VAL A 136 6.43 17.84 -13.62
N ARG A 137 6.03 17.73 -14.89
CA ARG A 137 5.87 18.87 -15.80
C ARG A 137 4.86 19.88 -15.27
N LYS A 138 3.78 19.40 -14.65
CA LYS A 138 2.71 20.25 -14.11
C LYS A 138 2.95 20.66 -12.65
N PHE A 139 3.60 19.81 -11.87
CA PHE A 139 3.91 19.97 -10.46
C PHE A 139 5.36 19.54 -10.18
N PRO A 140 6.34 20.44 -10.39
CA PRO A 140 7.77 20.11 -10.22
C PRO A 140 8.12 19.51 -8.85
N GLU A 141 7.38 19.89 -7.80
CA GLU A 141 7.52 19.40 -6.43
C GLU A 141 7.26 17.88 -6.32
N ALA A 142 6.48 17.30 -7.25
CA ALA A 142 6.22 15.87 -7.29
C ALA A 142 7.50 15.04 -7.51
N ARG A 143 8.55 15.63 -8.09
CA ARG A 143 9.82 14.95 -8.36
C ARG A 143 10.41 14.34 -7.09
N SER A 144 10.48 15.13 -6.01
CA SER A 144 11.04 14.66 -4.74
C SER A 144 10.21 13.53 -4.14
N ALA A 145 8.87 13.61 -4.24
CA ALA A 145 7.98 12.55 -3.77
C ALA A 145 8.13 11.25 -4.58
N LEU A 146 8.32 11.35 -5.90
CA LEU A 146 8.59 10.20 -6.76
C LEU A 146 9.95 9.55 -6.43
N GLU A 147 11.01 10.35 -6.32
CA GLU A 147 12.35 9.89 -5.99
C GLU A 147 12.39 9.22 -4.61
N GLN A 148 11.71 9.80 -3.61
CA GLN A 148 11.63 9.24 -2.26
C GLN A 148 11.07 7.81 -2.24
N HIS A 149 10.11 7.50 -3.12
CA HIS A 149 9.36 6.24 -3.10
C HIS A 149 9.67 5.30 -4.26
N ALA A 150 10.62 5.67 -5.14
CA ALA A 150 10.97 4.88 -6.31
C ALA A 150 11.44 3.46 -5.96
N ALA A 151 12.28 3.33 -4.91
CA ALA A 151 12.78 2.04 -4.46
C ALA A 151 11.66 1.15 -3.91
N PHE A 152 10.74 1.72 -3.12
CA PHE A 152 9.59 0.99 -2.57
C PHE A 152 8.69 0.45 -3.69
N LEU A 153 8.34 1.30 -4.67
CA LEU A 153 7.52 0.90 -5.80
C LEU A 153 8.21 -0.20 -6.63
N ALA A 154 9.49 -0.04 -6.97
CA ALA A 154 10.25 -1.04 -7.72
C ALA A 154 10.30 -2.40 -6.99
N GLU A 155 10.47 -2.36 -5.67
CA GLU A 155 10.46 -3.54 -4.82
C GLU A 155 9.09 -4.23 -4.81
N MET A 156 7.99 -3.47 -4.67
CA MET A 156 6.63 -4.04 -4.67
C MET A 156 6.27 -4.68 -6.01
N GLU A 157 6.62 -4.05 -7.14
CA GLU A 157 6.40 -4.62 -8.47
C GLU A 157 7.19 -5.93 -8.66
N SER A 158 8.43 -5.96 -8.17
CA SER A 158 9.25 -7.17 -8.21
C SER A 158 8.59 -8.32 -7.42
N TYR A 159 8.14 -8.04 -6.19
CA TYR A 159 7.40 -9.03 -5.40
C TYR A 159 6.07 -9.44 -6.05
N ARG A 160 5.36 -8.50 -6.68
CA ARG A 160 4.09 -8.78 -7.37
C ARG A 160 4.32 -9.75 -8.52
N GLN A 161 5.37 -9.55 -9.32
CA GLN A 161 5.75 -10.47 -10.40
C GLN A 161 6.12 -11.84 -9.85
N ALA A 162 6.96 -11.90 -8.81
CA ALA A 162 7.35 -13.15 -8.17
C ALA A 162 6.14 -13.94 -7.64
N TRP A 163 5.20 -13.26 -6.97
CA TRP A 163 3.97 -13.87 -6.49
C TRP A 163 3.03 -14.29 -7.61
N ALA A 164 2.91 -13.50 -8.68
CA ALA A 164 2.12 -13.85 -9.85
C ALA A 164 2.65 -15.15 -10.50
N HIS A 165 3.97 -15.25 -10.68
CA HIS A 165 4.62 -16.47 -11.18
C HIS A 165 4.41 -17.66 -10.25
N THR A 166 4.57 -17.47 -8.94
CA THR A 166 4.38 -18.52 -7.92
C THR A 166 2.93 -19.03 -7.92
N MET A 167 1.94 -18.13 -7.93
CA MET A 167 0.52 -18.49 -7.90
C MET A 167 0.03 -19.08 -9.23
N ALA A 168 0.53 -18.61 -10.37
CA ALA A 168 0.12 -19.09 -11.69
C ALA A 168 0.78 -20.43 -12.07
N GLY A 169 2.02 -20.68 -11.61
CA GLY A 169 2.83 -21.83 -12.01
C GLY A 169 2.87 -22.99 -11.01
N GLY A 170 2.28 -22.85 -9.81
CA GLY A 170 2.37 -23.86 -8.76
C GLY A 170 3.79 -24.05 -8.20
N ALA A 171 4.75 -23.21 -8.60
CA ALA A 171 6.10 -23.21 -8.06
C ALA A 171 6.04 -22.86 -6.57
N LEU A 172 6.75 -23.61 -5.74
CA LEU A 172 6.96 -23.24 -4.35
C LEU A 172 7.97 -22.08 -4.32
N PRO A 173 7.79 -21.06 -3.45
CA PRO A 173 8.74 -19.99 -3.26
C PRO A 173 9.92 -20.56 -2.47
N PHE A 174 10.69 -21.42 -3.11
CA PHE A 174 12.00 -21.77 -2.63
C PHE A 174 13.01 -20.96 -3.45
N SER A 175 14.07 -20.52 -2.79
CA SER A 175 15.36 -20.44 -3.47
C SER A 175 15.61 -21.77 -4.18
N ASP A 176 16.44 -21.83 -5.23
CA ASP A 176 16.99 -23.11 -5.72
C ASP A 176 17.91 -23.70 -4.65
N LEU A 177 17.30 -24.13 -3.56
CA LEU A 177 17.75 -25.25 -2.81
C LEU A 177 17.61 -26.42 -3.78
N GLY A 178 18.76 -26.83 -4.35
CA GLY A 178 18.85 -28.01 -5.21
C GLY A 178 18.11 -29.19 -4.61
N ALA A 179 17.89 -30.23 -5.43
CA ALA A 179 17.05 -31.41 -5.15
C ALA A 179 17.31 -32.19 -3.83
N SER A 180 18.15 -31.68 -2.93
CA SER A 180 18.54 -32.22 -1.63
C SER A 180 18.29 -31.32 -0.41
N ALA A 181 17.57 -30.18 -0.51
CA ALA A 181 17.19 -29.49 0.72
C ALA A 181 15.89 -30.05 1.27
N ASP A 182 15.98 -30.58 2.49
CA ASP A 182 14.82 -30.93 3.29
C ASP A 182 13.92 -29.70 3.43
N VAL A 183 12.71 -29.79 2.85
CA VAL A 183 11.63 -28.82 3.02
C VAL A 183 10.95 -29.00 4.40
N ASP A 184 11.68 -29.49 5.38
CA ASP A 184 11.12 -30.02 6.63
C ASP A 184 10.80 -28.93 7.66
N GLU A 185 11.16 -27.68 7.41
CA GLU A 185 10.82 -26.57 8.31
C GLU A 185 9.74 -25.64 7.72
N PRO A 186 8.56 -25.53 8.37
CA PRO A 186 7.49 -24.61 7.99
C PRO A 186 7.92 -23.14 7.83
N SER A 187 9.04 -22.74 8.46
CA SER A 187 9.63 -21.40 8.39
C SER A 187 10.09 -21.06 6.97
N MET A 188 10.59 -22.05 6.22
CA MET A 188 11.03 -21.87 4.83
C MET A 188 9.86 -21.69 3.86
N MET A 189 8.66 -22.21 4.19
CA MET A 189 7.46 -22.06 3.35
C MET A 189 6.74 -20.71 3.50
N LEU A 190 7.09 -19.93 4.53
CA LEU A 190 6.58 -18.58 4.76
C LEU A 190 7.44 -17.49 4.13
N GLY A 191 8.60 -17.87 3.60
CA GLY A 191 9.61 -16.94 3.12
C GLY A 191 9.20 -16.20 1.84
N VAL A 192 9.51 -14.91 1.79
CA VAL A 192 9.62 -14.16 0.53
C VAL A 192 11.12 -13.99 0.25
N PRO A 193 11.61 -14.31 -0.97
CA PRO A 193 13.03 -14.19 -1.28
C PRO A 193 13.55 -12.79 -0.97
N ALA A 194 14.67 -12.69 -0.26
CA ALA A 194 15.25 -11.40 0.10
C ALA A 194 15.96 -10.69 -1.07
N ASP A 195 16.23 -11.44 -2.15
CA ASP A 195 16.70 -10.95 -3.44
C ASP A 195 15.81 -11.55 -4.54
N LEU A 196 15.33 -10.69 -5.45
CA LEU A 196 14.50 -11.04 -6.60
C LEU A 196 15.22 -10.78 -7.93
N SER A 197 16.56 -10.74 -7.93
CA SER A 197 17.34 -10.67 -9.16
C SER A 197 17.09 -11.91 -10.03
N TRP A 198 16.08 -11.81 -10.89
CA TRP A 198 15.84 -12.73 -11.99
C TRP A 198 16.96 -12.50 -13.00
N ASP A 199 18.10 -13.17 -12.82
CA ASP A 199 19.14 -13.14 -13.83
C ASP A 199 18.57 -13.84 -15.08
N THR A 200 18.18 -13.07 -16.10
CA THR A 200 17.55 -13.52 -17.35
C THR A 200 18.49 -14.34 -18.26
N GLY A 201 19.48 -15.01 -17.68
CA GLY A 201 20.66 -15.54 -18.35
C GLY A 201 20.90 -17.02 -18.12
N GLY A 202 19.87 -17.87 -18.14
CA GLY A 202 20.02 -19.34 -18.33
C GLY A 202 20.87 -20.11 -17.32
N GLY A 203 21.37 -19.48 -16.25
CA GLY A 203 21.96 -20.13 -15.10
C GLY A 203 20.84 -20.45 -14.11
N GLY A 204 20.82 -21.68 -13.58
CA GLY A 204 19.92 -22.03 -12.48
C GLY A 204 20.00 -21.01 -11.34
N LEU A 205 18.92 -20.89 -10.56
CA LEU A 205 18.82 -19.91 -9.49
C LEU A 205 19.99 -20.17 -8.53
N GLY A 206 20.81 -19.15 -8.31
CA GLY A 206 21.81 -19.20 -7.26
C GLY A 206 21.12 -19.31 -5.89
N VAL A 207 21.84 -19.81 -4.90
CA VAL A 207 21.42 -19.73 -3.49
C VAL A 207 21.36 -18.24 -3.11
N GLY A 208 20.18 -17.63 -3.27
CA GLY A 208 19.90 -16.29 -2.80
C GLY A 208 19.91 -16.21 -1.26
N PRO A 209 20.02 -15.00 -0.69
CA PRO A 209 19.96 -14.80 0.76
C PRO A 209 18.68 -15.43 1.35
N ALA A 210 18.77 -15.83 2.63
CA ALA A 210 17.64 -16.40 3.37
C ALA A 210 16.40 -15.50 3.26
N PRO A 211 15.19 -16.07 3.10
CA PRO A 211 13.99 -15.27 2.96
C PRO A 211 13.76 -14.39 4.19
N PHE A 212 13.11 -13.24 4.00
CA PHE A 212 12.70 -12.41 5.13
C PHE A 212 11.77 -13.21 6.06
N PRO A 213 11.94 -13.10 7.40
CA PRO A 213 10.89 -13.50 8.32
C PRO A 213 9.59 -12.80 7.92
N LEU A 214 8.48 -13.55 7.84
CA LEU A 214 7.21 -13.03 7.34
C LEU A 214 6.79 -11.72 8.02
N GLY A 215 6.94 -11.64 9.35
CA GLY A 215 6.61 -10.44 10.12
C GLY A 215 7.53 -9.24 9.84
N GLU A 216 8.77 -9.46 9.42
CA GLU A 216 9.69 -8.39 8.98
C GLU A 216 9.29 -7.90 7.59
N PHE A 217 8.98 -8.84 6.69
CA PHE A 217 8.51 -8.52 5.34
C PHE A 217 7.22 -7.69 5.36
N THR A 218 6.17 -8.15 6.05
CA THR A 218 4.89 -7.43 6.10
C THR A 218 5.03 -6.06 6.78
N ALA A 219 5.95 -5.94 7.74
CA ALA A 219 6.26 -4.67 8.37
C ALA A 219 6.88 -3.68 7.40
N ARG A 220 7.87 -4.13 6.64
CA ARG A 220 8.53 -3.32 5.61
C ARG A 220 7.53 -2.86 4.54
N VAL A 221 6.65 -3.76 4.08
CA VAL A 221 5.57 -3.39 3.14
C VAL A 221 4.64 -2.36 3.76
N PHE A 222 4.21 -2.55 5.02
CA PHE A 222 3.36 -1.59 5.71
C PHE A 222 4.03 -0.22 5.88
N GLU A 223 5.28 -0.18 6.34
CA GLU A 223 6.03 1.06 6.57
C GLU A 223 6.24 1.84 5.26
N GLY A 224 6.61 1.13 4.18
CA GLY A 224 6.72 1.71 2.85
C GLY A 224 5.39 2.23 2.33
N ALA A 225 4.31 1.45 2.43
CA ALA A 225 2.97 1.85 1.99
C ALA A 225 2.43 3.03 2.81
N ALA A 226 2.69 3.06 4.12
CA ALA A 226 2.31 4.16 5.01
C ALA A 226 3.06 5.44 4.67
N GLY A 227 4.37 5.36 4.46
CA GLY A 227 5.19 6.48 4.02
C GLY A 227 4.71 7.03 2.68
N PHE A 228 4.51 6.14 1.70
CA PHE A 228 3.96 6.47 0.39
C PHE A 228 2.60 7.17 0.49
N PHE A 229 1.66 6.57 1.21
CA PHE A 229 0.32 7.12 1.42
C PHE A 229 0.36 8.53 2.03
N LEU A 230 1.16 8.73 3.07
CA LEU A 230 1.22 10.02 3.79
C LEU A 230 1.90 11.10 2.94
N THR A 231 2.98 10.77 2.22
CA THR A 231 3.64 11.70 1.28
C THR A 231 2.65 12.16 0.21
N TRP A 232 1.95 11.24 -0.44
CA TRP A 232 1.01 11.60 -1.50
C TRP A 232 -0.26 12.25 -0.99
N LEU A 233 -0.71 11.96 0.24
CA LEU A 233 -1.78 12.71 0.89
C LEU A 233 -1.36 14.16 1.10
N ARG A 234 -0.13 14.40 1.57
CA ARG A 234 0.39 15.76 1.76
C ARG A 234 0.43 16.49 0.43
N PHE A 235 1.05 15.88 -0.57
CA PHE A 235 1.10 16.41 -1.93
C PHE A 235 -0.30 16.75 -2.47
N ALA A 236 -1.27 15.84 -2.34
CA ALA A 236 -2.63 16.08 -2.77
C ALA A 236 -3.27 17.26 -2.03
N LEU A 237 -3.10 17.35 -0.72
CA LEU A 237 -3.59 18.49 0.06
C LEU A 237 -2.93 19.80 -0.41
N ASP A 238 -1.66 19.81 -0.76
CA ASP A 238 -0.98 21.02 -1.22
C ASP A 238 -1.45 21.47 -2.60
N HIS A 239 -1.67 20.54 -3.53
CA HIS A 239 -1.80 20.87 -4.96
C HIS A 239 -3.19 20.63 -5.57
N VAL A 240 -4.04 19.81 -4.94
CA VAL A 240 -5.42 19.62 -5.40
C VAL A 240 -6.30 20.67 -4.74
N HIS A 241 -6.74 21.65 -5.53
CA HIS A 241 -7.79 22.58 -5.11
C HIS A 241 -9.15 22.02 -5.50
N ALA A 242 -10.09 21.97 -4.56
CA ALA A 242 -11.47 21.64 -4.90
C ALA A 242 -11.95 22.64 -5.95
N ALA A 243 -12.36 22.16 -7.13
CA ALA A 243 -12.94 23.00 -8.18
C ALA A 243 -14.12 23.77 -7.57
N GLY A 244 -13.87 25.05 -7.27
CA GLY A 244 -14.71 25.80 -6.35
C GLY A 244 -14.40 27.29 -6.40
N LYS A 245 -14.25 27.83 -7.61
CA LYS A 245 -14.43 29.24 -8.01
C LYS A 245 -14.21 29.34 -9.53
N GLY A 246 -15.22 29.00 -10.33
CA GLY A 246 -15.10 29.08 -11.78
C GLY A 246 -16.18 28.32 -12.56
N ALA A 247 -17.45 28.50 -12.20
CA ALA A 247 -18.59 28.13 -13.04
C ALA A 247 -19.80 28.97 -12.60
N ALA A 248 -19.64 30.28 -12.70
CA ALA A 248 -20.74 31.23 -12.79
C ALA A 248 -20.37 32.16 -13.95
N SER A 249 -20.61 31.64 -15.15
CA SER A 249 -20.85 32.42 -16.37
C SER A 249 -22.35 32.63 -16.49
#